data_AF-A0AAN7GWX0-F1
#
_entry.id   AF-A0AAN7GWX0-F1
#
_cell.length_a   1.000
_cell.length_b   1.000
_cell.length_c   1.000
_cell.angle_alpha   90.00
_cell.angle_beta   90.00
_cell.angle_gamma   90.00
#
_symmetry.space_group_name_H-M   'P 1'
#
loop_
_entity.id
_entity.type
_entity.pdbx_description
1 polymer ?
#
loop_
_entity_poly.entity_id
_entity_poly.type
_entity_poly.pdbx_seq_one_letter_code
_entity_poly.pdbx_strand_id
1 'polypeptide(L)'
;MHASAFFVQLAALAAIAHAAPAAELDIIEPENHNITARSGWRTANVYTGSFCSGQTLGSHINFGCGGSCHKVDGQIWSILLNQEGTGNPKPTASLFMGDNCSGQHVSAGIYKNQHSGCTNLNNPAKSYYLYWNC
;
A
#
# COMPACT_ATOMS: atom_id res chain seq x y z
N MET A 1 -17.91 -64.32 75.32
CA MET A 1 -16.80 -63.37 75.53
C MET A 1 -15.55 -63.99 74.94
N HIS A 2 -15.06 -63.48 73.80
CA HIS A 2 -13.68 -63.49 73.32
C HIS A 2 -13.65 -62.62 72.04
N ALA A 3 -12.60 -61.83 71.92
CA ALA A 3 -12.47 -60.64 71.09
C ALA A 3 -11.83 -60.92 69.71
N SER A 4 -11.66 -59.83 68.95
CA SER A 4 -10.70 -59.62 67.85
C SER A 4 -11.22 -60.02 66.46
N ALA A 5 -10.98 -59.28 65.37
CA ALA A 5 -10.13 -58.10 65.14
C ALA A 5 -10.72 -57.25 64.01
N PHE A 6 -10.57 -55.94 64.14
CA PHE A 6 -10.70 -54.95 63.06
C PHE A 6 -9.56 -55.17 62.05
N PHE A 7 -9.89 -55.33 60.77
CA PHE A 7 -8.95 -55.13 59.68
C PHE A 7 -9.44 -54.03 58.75
N VAL A 8 -8.68 -52.95 58.77
CA VAL A 8 -8.72 -51.80 57.86
C VAL A 8 -8.39 -52.29 56.46
N GLN A 9 -9.21 -51.97 55.45
CA GLN A 9 -8.83 -52.14 54.05
C GLN A 9 -8.83 -50.80 53.32
N LEU A 10 -7.62 -50.51 52.84
CA LEU A 10 -7.10 -49.28 52.29
C LEU A 10 -7.71 -48.99 50.91
N ALA A 11 -8.11 -47.74 50.68
CA ALA A 11 -8.57 -47.25 49.38
C ALA A 11 -7.41 -47.20 48.36
N ALA A 12 -7.62 -47.75 47.16
CA ALA A 12 -6.73 -47.56 46.02
C ALA A 12 -7.48 -46.75 44.94
N LEU A 13 -7.19 -45.45 44.87
CA LEU A 13 -7.70 -44.56 43.82
C LEU A 13 -6.68 -44.57 42.66
N ALA A 14 -7.01 -45.26 41.57
CA ALA A 14 -6.17 -45.27 40.36
C ALA A 14 -6.42 -44.00 39.55
N ALA A 15 -5.48 -43.06 39.60
CA ALA A 15 -5.48 -41.89 38.73
C ALA A 15 -4.86 -42.25 37.37
N ILE A 16 -5.67 -42.30 36.31
CA ILE A 16 -5.20 -42.48 34.93
C ILE A 16 -4.87 -41.09 34.38
N ALA A 17 -3.61 -40.69 34.47
CA ALA A 17 -3.10 -39.51 33.79
C ALA A 17 -3.05 -39.78 32.28
N HIS A 18 -4.02 -39.23 31.54
CA HIS A 18 -3.98 -39.19 30.08
C HIS A 18 -2.93 -38.15 29.66
N ALA A 19 -1.78 -38.61 29.19
CA ALA A 19 -0.78 -37.76 28.57
C ALA A 19 -1.36 -37.20 27.25
N ALA A 20 -1.65 -35.90 27.24
CA ALA A 20 -1.96 -35.18 26.01
C ALA A 20 -0.68 -35.04 25.17
N PRO A 21 -0.71 -35.31 23.85
CA PRO A 21 0.44 -35.07 23.00
C PRO A 21 0.71 -33.56 22.95
N ALA A 22 1.98 -33.20 23.15
CA ALA A 22 2.45 -31.83 22.97
C ALA A 22 2.22 -31.43 21.51
N ALA A 23 1.46 -30.37 21.29
CA ALA A 23 1.36 -29.74 19.99
C ALA A 23 2.75 -29.19 19.63
N GLU A 24 3.38 -29.79 18.62
CA GLU A 24 4.62 -29.30 18.05
C GLU A 24 4.31 -27.97 17.37
N LEU A 25 4.82 -26.88 17.95
CA LEU A 25 4.69 -25.55 17.39
C LEU A 25 5.59 -25.52 16.16
N ASP A 26 5.01 -25.69 14.98
CA ASP A 26 5.71 -25.53 13.71
C ASP A 26 6.11 -24.05 13.61
N ILE A 27 7.37 -23.75 13.93
CA ILE A 27 7.92 -22.42 13.83
C ILE A 27 8.09 -22.18 12.33
N ILE A 28 7.09 -21.54 11.73
CA ILE A 28 7.20 -20.98 10.38
C ILE A 28 8.33 -19.96 10.46
N GLU A 29 9.52 -20.33 9.94
CA GLU A 29 10.58 -19.38 9.71
C GLU A 29 10.00 -18.23 8.89
N PRO A 30 10.13 -16.96 9.33
CA PRO A 30 9.67 -15.85 8.52
C PRO A 30 10.45 -15.94 7.21
N GLU A 31 9.75 -16.27 6.13
CA GLU A 31 10.31 -16.14 4.79
C GLU A 31 10.84 -14.72 4.72
N ASN A 32 12.16 -14.61 4.65
CA ASN A 32 12.86 -13.34 4.58
C ASN A 32 12.62 -12.82 3.17
N HIS A 33 11.36 -12.50 2.86
CA HIS A 33 11.02 -11.63 1.77
C HIS A 33 11.83 -10.39 2.04
N ASN A 34 12.90 -10.20 1.27
CA ASN A 34 13.54 -8.92 1.14
C ASN A 34 12.42 -7.95 0.76
N ILE A 35 11.80 -7.32 1.75
CA ILE A 35 10.93 -6.17 1.55
C ILE A 35 11.91 -5.08 1.17
N THR A 36 12.35 -5.10 -0.09
CA THR A 36 13.10 -3.99 -0.67
C THR A 36 12.28 -2.76 -0.36
N ALA A 37 12.87 -1.82 0.37
CA ALA A 37 12.17 -0.63 0.79
C ALA A 37 11.49 -0.03 -0.45
N ARG A 38 10.14 0.09 -0.41
CA ARG A 38 9.34 0.70 -1.48
C ARG A 38 9.59 2.22 -1.62
N SER A 39 10.66 2.71 -0.98
CA SER A 39 11.06 4.09 -0.89
C SER A 39 12.11 4.37 -1.97
N GLY A 40 11.62 4.87 -3.09
CA GLY A 40 12.44 5.58 -4.07
C GLY A 40 11.78 6.91 -4.40
N TRP A 41 12.50 7.76 -5.11
CA TRP A 41 11.98 9.05 -5.54
C TRP A 41 10.78 8.85 -6.46
N ARG A 42 9.70 9.56 -6.21
CA ARG A 42 8.60 9.70 -7.17
C ARG A 42 8.46 11.14 -7.58
N THR A 43 8.21 11.37 -8.86
CA THR A 43 8.05 12.71 -9.39
C THR A 43 6.80 12.82 -10.25
N ALA A 44 6.22 14.01 -10.27
CA ALA A 44 5.10 14.36 -11.13
C ALA A 44 5.40 15.69 -11.81
N ASN A 45 5.26 15.74 -13.14
CA ASN A 45 5.36 16.97 -13.92
C ASN A 45 4.12 17.11 -14.78
N VAL A 46 3.45 18.26 -14.72
CA VAL A 46 2.29 18.58 -15.57
C VAL A 46 2.70 19.56 -16.66
N TYR A 47 2.16 19.40 -17.87
CA TYR A 47 2.63 20.10 -19.05
C TYR A 47 1.51 20.81 -19.81
N THR A 48 1.86 21.91 -20.50
CA THR A 48 0.97 22.64 -21.42
C THR A 48 0.74 21.92 -22.74
N GLY A 49 1.58 20.96 -23.12
CA GLY A 49 1.44 20.18 -24.34
C GLY A 49 0.97 18.75 -24.09
N SER A 50 0.60 18.06 -25.17
CA SER A 50 0.43 16.61 -25.15
C SER A 50 1.80 15.91 -25.15
N PHE A 51 1.81 14.61 -24.87
CA PHE A 51 2.97 13.72 -24.82
C PHE A 51 4.06 14.21 -23.86
N CYS A 52 3.67 14.85 -22.77
CA CYS A 52 4.58 15.37 -21.74
C CYS A 52 5.61 16.35 -22.33
N SER A 53 5.14 17.20 -23.25
CA SER A 53 5.93 18.20 -23.96
C SER A 53 5.45 19.62 -23.67
N GLY A 54 6.22 20.62 -24.08
CA GLY A 54 5.92 22.02 -23.83
C GLY A 54 6.41 22.51 -22.47
N GLN A 55 5.75 23.52 -21.91
CA GLN A 55 6.14 24.12 -20.64
C GLN A 55 5.62 23.30 -19.46
N THR A 56 6.46 23.13 -18.43
CA THR A 56 6.05 22.53 -17.16
C THR A 56 5.25 23.56 -16.35
N LEU A 57 4.01 23.21 -15.98
CA LEU A 57 3.13 24.03 -15.15
C LEU A 57 3.29 23.75 -13.66
N GLY A 58 3.88 22.61 -13.30
CA GLY A 58 4.11 22.20 -11.92
C GLY A 58 4.97 20.94 -11.87
N SER A 59 5.83 20.87 -10.86
CA SER A 59 6.75 19.77 -10.61
C SER A 59 6.74 19.43 -9.13
N HIS A 60 6.58 18.15 -8.81
CA HIS A 60 6.48 17.66 -7.43
C HIS A 60 7.34 16.43 -7.24
N ILE A 61 7.90 16.31 -6.04
CA ILE A 61 8.72 15.16 -5.64
C ILE A 61 8.17 14.56 -4.34
N ASN A 62 8.28 13.24 -4.19
CA ASN A 62 8.05 12.50 -2.96
C ASN A 62 6.67 12.66 -2.30
N PHE A 63 5.63 12.99 -3.07
CA PHE A 63 4.23 12.99 -2.59
C PHE A 63 3.81 11.62 -2.04
N GLY A 64 2.90 11.60 -1.07
CA GLY A 64 2.52 10.42 -0.30
C GLY A 64 1.01 10.25 -0.18
N CYS A 65 0.57 9.54 0.85
CA CYS A 65 -0.85 9.34 1.11
C CYS A 65 -1.46 10.54 1.84
N GLY A 66 -2.71 10.89 1.54
CA GLY A 66 -3.33 12.16 1.98
C GLY A 66 -2.88 13.37 1.17
N GLY A 67 -2.52 13.15 -0.11
CA GLY A 67 -2.01 14.10 -1.09
C GLY A 67 -2.55 15.55 -1.10
N SER A 68 -1.93 16.39 -1.91
CA SER A 68 -2.31 17.79 -2.08
C SER A 68 -2.99 18.04 -3.42
N CYS A 69 -4.03 18.87 -3.37
CA CYS A 69 -4.60 19.46 -4.57
C CYS A 69 -3.74 20.64 -5.04
N HIS A 70 -3.45 20.69 -6.33
CA HIS A 70 -2.67 21.75 -6.97
C HIS A 70 -3.48 22.39 -8.08
N LYS A 71 -3.66 23.70 -8.02
CA LYS A 71 -4.21 24.52 -9.12
C LYS A 71 -3.07 25.04 -9.99
N VAL A 72 -3.30 25.20 -11.29
CA VAL A 72 -2.39 25.91 -12.20
C VAL A 72 -3.11 27.03 -12.91
N ASP A 73 -2.39 28.08 -13.28
CA ASP A 73 -2.96 29.22 -14.01
C ASP A 73 -3.12 28.92 -15.53
N GLY A 74 -2.61 27.77 -15.99
CA GLY A 74 -2.65 27.32 -17.38
C GLY A 74 -3.71 26.25 -17.69
N GLN A 75 -3.47 25.49 -18.76
CA GLN A 75 -4.21 24.28 -19.12
C GLN A 75 -3.25 23.10 -19.13
N ILE A 76 -3.56 22.06 -18.36
CA ILE A 76 -2.79 20.83 -18.33
C ILE A 76 -3.28 19.94 -19.46
N TRP A 77 -2.38 19.51 -20.33
CA TRP A 77 -2.69 18.60 -21.43
C TRP A 77 -2.06 17.23 -21.25
N SER A 78 -1.02 17.14 -20.43
CA SER A 78 -0.44 15.86 -20.05
C SER A 78 0.28 15.91 -18.71
N ILE A 79 0.50 14.74 -18.13
CA ILE A 79 1.28 14.55 -16.90
C ILE A 79 2.26 13.39 -17.07
N LEU A 80 3.51 13.64 -16.66
CA LEU A 80 4.54 12.62 -16.50
C LEU A 80 4.63 12.23 -15.03
N LEU A 81 4.45 10.95 -14.75
CA LEU A 81 4.73 10.36 -13.45
C LEU A 81 6.00 9.52 -13.58
N ASN A 82 6.91 9.63 -12.61
CA ASN A 82 8.10 8.78 -12.51
C ASN A 82 8.22 8.17 -11.12
N GLN A 83 8.90 7.03 -11.06
CA GLN A 83 9.31 6.34 -9.85
C GLN A 83 10.70 5.71 -10.04
N GLU A 84 11.55 5.83 -9.03
CA GLU A 84 12.89 5.26 -9.01
C GLU A 84 12.86 3.73 -9.02
N GLY A 85 12.01 3.12 -8.20
CA GLY A 85 11.75 1.68 -8.21
C GLY A 85 10.52 1.32 -9.04
N THR A 86 10.41 0.06 -9.48
CA THR A 86 9.15 -0.47 -10.03
C THR A 86 8.40 -1.27 -8.97
N GLY A 87 7.09 -1.42 -9.16
CA GLY A 87 6.23 -2.18 -8.25
C GLY A 87 5.04 -1.38 -7.77
N ASN A 88 4.38 -1.88 -6.72
CA ASN A 88 3.27 -1.20 -6.05
C ASN A 88 3.70 -0.73 -4.64
N PRO A 89 3.09 0.33 -4.10
CA PRO A 89 2.11 1.21 -4.76
C PRO A 89 2.81 2.13 -5.77
N LYS A 90 2.09 2.53 -6.82
CA LYS A 90 2.62 3.40 -7.87
C LYS A 90 2.20 4.85 -7.64
N PRO A 91 3.01 5.82 -8.06
CA PRO A 91 2.57 7.20 -8.08
C PRO A 91 1.35 7.32 -8.99
N THR A 92 0.32 7.98 -8.49
CA THR A 92 -0.95 8.16 -9.17
C THR A 92 -1.38 9.61 -9.06
N ALA A 93 -2.13 10.08 -10.05
CA ALA A 93 -2.71 11.41 -10.04
C ALA A 93 -4.15 11.39 -10.54
N SER A 94 -4.95 12.33 -10.06
CA SER A 94 -6.26 12.65 -10.63
C SER A 94 -6.21 14.07 -11.18
N LEU A 95 -6.51 14.24 -12.46
CA LEU A 95 -6.47 15.54 -13.17
C LEU A 95 -7.91 16.02 -13.37
N PHE A 96 -8.23 17.17 -12.80
CA PHE A 96 -9.58 17.72 -12.73
C PHE A 96 -9.77 18.85 -13.74
N MET A 97 -10.91 18.84 -14.43
CA MET A 97 -11.27 19.89 -15.40
C MET A 97 -11.64 21.20 -14.71
N GLY A 98 -12.10 21.15 -13.45
CA GLY A 98 -12.36 22.30 -12.61
C GLY A 98 -11.13 22.77 -11.81
N ASP A 99 -11.25 23.95 -11.23
CA ASP A 99 -10.28 24.45 -10.25
C ASP A 99 -10.39 23.69 -8.92
N ASN A 100 -9.31 23.72 -8.13
CA ASN A 100 -9.27 23.18 -6.77
C ASN A 100 -9.73 21.71 -6.65
N CYS A 101 -9.36 20.88 -7.61
CA CYS A 101 -9.67 19.44 -7.68
C CYS A 101 -11.16 19.13 -7.62
N SER A 102 -11.95 19.94 -8.34
CA SER A 102 -13.40 19.80 -8.42
C SER A 102 -13.85 19.30 -9.80
N GLY A 103 -15.05 18.70 -9.82
CA GLY A 103 -15.70 18.25 -11.05
C GLY A 103 -15.14 16.96 -11.63
N GLN A 104 -15.34 16.78 -12.94
CA GLN A 104 -14.88 15.60 -13.67
C GLN A 104 -13.35 15.50 -13.66
N HIS A 105 -12.83 14.28 -13.56
CA HIS A 105 -11.41 14.03 -13.59
C HIS A 105 -11.02 12.85 -14.50
N VAL A 106 -9.73 12.81 -14.83
CA VAL A 106 -9.04 11.68 -15.47
C VAL A 106 -7.98 11.18 -14.51
N SER A 107 -7.89 9.86 -14.34
CA SER A 107 -6.83 9.24 -13.55
C SER A 107 -5.59 8.99 -14.41
N ALA A 108 -4.42 9.31 -13.87
CA ALA A 108 -3.11 9.06 -14.46
C ALA A 108 -2.29 8.16 -13.53
N GLY A 109 -1.51 7.26 -14.13
CA GLY A 109 -0.66 6.33 -13.41
C GLY A 109 0.43 5.77 -14.30
N ILE A 110 1.23 4.88 -13.73
CA ILE A 110 2.31 4.18 -14.43
C ILE A 110 1.91 2.72 -14.66
N TYR A 111 2.23 2.16 -15.83
CA TYR A 111 1.99 0.74 -16.10
C TYR A 111 2.80 -0.17 -15.17
N LYS A 112 2.40 -1.44 -15.06
CA LYS A 112 3.13 -2.42 -14.23
C LYS A 112 4.56 -2.56 -14.74
N ASN A 113 5.51 -2.62 -13.82
CA ASN A 113 6.95 -2.78 -14.10
C ASN A 113 7.56 -1.63 -14.94
N GLN A 114 6.93 -0.46 -14.97
CA GLN A 114 7.47 0.73 -15.62
C GLN A 114 7.96 1.75 -14.59
N HIS A 115 9.01 2.48 -14.93
CA HIS A 115 9.53 3.59 -14.10
C HIS A 115 8.83 4.90 -14.38
N SER A 116 8.24 5.06 -15.57
CA SER A 116 7.60 6.30 -15.98
C SER A 116 6.33 6.04 -16.78
N GLY A 117 5.44 7.03 -16.79
CA GLY A 117 4.21 7.01 -17.57
C GLY A 117 3.75 8.42 -17.89
N CYS A 118 3.54 8.68 -19.17
CA CYS A 118 2.91 9.91 -19.64
C CYS A 118 1.43 9.66 -19.91
N THR A 119 0.56 10.43 -19.27
CA THR A 119 -0.88 10.40 -19.54
C THR A 119 -1.29 11.67 -20.30
N ASN A 120 -1.95 11.50 -21.44
CA ASN A 120 -2.50 12.58 -22.24
C ASN A 120 -3.97 12.78 -21.91
N LEU A 121 -4.41 14.04 -21.97
CA LEU A 121 -5.81 14.39 -21.79
C LEU A 121 -6.44 14.78 -23.13
N ASN A 122 -7.69 14.34 -23.34
CA ASN A 122 -8.49 14.78 -24.48
C ASN A 122 -9.13 16.15 -24.22
N ASN A 123 -9.30 16.53 -22.96
CA ASN A 123 -9.78 17.84 -22.50
C ASN A 123 -8.81 18.40 -21.47
N PRO A 124 -8.51 19.70 -21.48
CA PRO A 124 -7.49 20.26 -20.60
C PRO A 124 -7.96 20.32 -19.15
N ALA A 125 -7.11 19.85 -18.23
CA ALA A 125 -7.33 19.99 -16.81
C ALA A 125 -6.85 21.35 -16.27
N LYS A 126 -7.40 21.77 -15.13
CA LYS A 126 -7.08 23.02 -14.40
C LYS A 126 -6.44 22.78 -13.04
N SER A 127 -6.64 21.60 -12.48
CA SER A 127 -6.03 21.21 -11.23
C SER A 127 -5.75 19.70 -11.19
N TYR A 128 -4.92 19.27 -10.24
CA TYR A 128 -4.57 17.87 -10.07
C TYR A 128 -4.30 17.52 -8.61
N TYR A 129 -4.59 16.28 -8.26
CA TYR A 129 -4.34 15.70 -6.95
C TYR A 129 -3.35 14.55 -7.08
N LEU A 130 -2.24 14.60 -6.35
CA LEU A 130 -1.18 13.59 -6.39
C LEU A 130 -1.28 12.67 -5.18
N TYR A 131 -1.19 11.36 -5.37
CA TYR A 131 -1.26 10.41 -4.27
C TYR A 131 -0.40 9.17 -4.52
N TRP A 132 0.09 8.60 -3.42
CA TRP A 132 0.93 7.41 -3.43
C TRP A 132 0.75 6.64 -2.12
N ASN A 133 0.64 5.31 -2.21
CA ASN A 133 0.38 4.44 -1.05
C ASN A 133 -0.93 4.77 -0.31
N CYS A 134 -1.91 5.24 -1.07
CA CYS A 134 -3.34 5.11 -0.80
C CYS A 134 -3.90 4.14 -1.85
#